data_AF-A0A8J1KPD0-F1
#
_entry.id   AF-A0A8J1KPD0-F1
#
_cell.length_a   1.000
_cell.length_b   1.000
_cell.length_c   1.000
_cell.angle_alpha   90.00
_cell.angle_beta   90.00
_cell.angle_gamma   90.00
#
_symmetry.space_group_name_H-M   'P 1'
#
loop_
_entity.id
_entity.type
_entity.pdbx_description
1 polymer ?
#
loop_
_entity_poly.entity_id
_entity_poly.type
_entity_poly.pdbx_seq_one_letter_code
_entity_poly.pdbx_strand_id
1 'polypeptide(L)'
;MDVVSLYTIIPHTAGLAAIKHALLESTAYSGPPISFVLELLELSLTLNYFRFENNFYLQTSGTAMGAAMAPAYANLFMHQYEQCHIIPWFAENFFLFKRYIDDMLIIWRGSQDEFIEMVNELNALDSPVRFTYTIHPNTIQFLDIELRLHNNQLDFTLFRKPTDKNTLLHYDSCHPPSMKKSLPISQFCRVLRNNSDICAAECQLEEMWLRFKERGYPDRLLQEALSIARQRIADSVTTQICFIYLVLDFLTVT
;
A
#
# COMPACT_ATOMS: atom_id res chain seq x y z
N MET A 1 -1.65 10.26 -5.90
CA MET A 1 -2.61 10.97 -5.01
C MET A 1 -2.63 10.22 -3.69
N ASP A 2 -2.85 10.89 -2.57
CA ASP A 2 -2.80 10.28 -1.23
C ASP A 2 -3.88 10.89 -0.33
N VAL A 3 -4.48 10.07 0.54
CA VAL A 3 -5.50 10.50 1.50
C VAL A 3 -4.84 10.99 2.79
N VAL A 4 -5.09 12.23 3.16
CA VAL A 4 -4.51 12.84 4.35
C VAL A 4 -5.06 12.18 5.61
N SER A 5 -4.19 11.48 6.34
CA SER A 5 -4.48 10.92 7.68
C SER A 5 -5.72 10.01 7.71
N LEU A 6 -5.86 9.12 6.73
CA LEU A 6 -7.06 8.30 6.53
C LEU A 6 -7.62 7.68 7.82
N TYR A 7 -6.80 7.02 8.64
CA TYR A 7 -7.29 6.34 9.84
C TYR A 7 -7.86 7.26 10.92
N THR A 8 -7.53 8.55 10.95
CA THR A 8 -7.96 9.47 12.02
C THR A 8 -9.18 10.31 11.66
N ILE A 9 -9.54 10.37 10.36
CA ILE A 9 -10.56 11.30 9.86
C ILE A 9 -11.92 10.65 9.61
N ILE A 10 -12.03 9.32 9.59
CA ILE A 10 -13.27 8.60 9.26
C ILE A 10 -14.32 8.80 10.38
N PRO A 11 -15.46 9.47 10.14
CA PRO A 11 -16.50 9.60 11.13
C PRO A 11 -17.11 8.23 11.44
N HIS A 12 -17.25 7.88 12.72
CA HIS A 12 -17.72 6.55 13.12
C HIS A 12 -19.07 6.20 12.48
N THR A 13 -20.00 7.15 12.44
CA THR A 13 -21.33 6.97 11.83
C THR A 13 -21.25 6.67 10.33
N ALA A 14 -20.43 7.43 9.60
CA ALA A 14 -20.25 7.25 8.16
C ALA A 14 -19.54 5.93 7.85
N GLY A 15 -18.49 5.58 8.62
CA GLY A 15 -17.81 4.29 8.45
C GLY A 15 -18.71 3.10 8.79
N LEU A 16 -19.51 3.16 9.86
CA LEU A 16 -20.49 2.11 10.19
C LEU A 16 -21.52 1.95 9.06
N ALA A 17 -22.00 3.06 8.48
CA ALA A 17 -22.90 3.02 7.34
C ALA A 17 -22.24 2.37 6.11
N ALA A 18 -20.96 2.67 5.84
CA ALA A 18 -20.20 2.07 4.75
C ALA A 18 -20.07 0.54 4.89
N ILE A 19 -19.70 0.08 6.09
CA ILE A 19 -19.60 -1.35 6.38
C ILE A 19 -20.96 -2.03 6.23
N LYS A 20 -22.02 -1.41 6.78
CA LYS A 20 -23.38 -1.93 6.66
C LYS A 20 -23.79 -2.11 5.20
N HIS A 21 -23.52 -1.10 4.37
CA HIS A 21 -23.80 -1.13 2.93
C HIS A 21 -23.05 -2.28 2.25
N ALA A 22 -21.72 -2.34 2.43
CA ALA A 22 -20.89 -3.36 1.83
C ALA A 22 -21.29 -4.79 2.21
N LEU A 23 -21.63 -5.02 3.49
CA LEU A 23 -22.07 -6.33 3.97
C LEU A 23 -23.44 -6.73 3.43
N LEU A 24 -24.35 -5.78 3.22
CA LEU A 24 -25.68 -6.05 2.67
C LEU A 24 -25.64 -6.34 1.16
N GLU A 25 -24.73 -5.71 0.43
CA GLU A 25 -24.56 -5.93 -1.01
C GLU A 25 -23.75 -7.19 -1.33
N SER A 26 -22.92 -7.66 -0.40
CA SER A 26 -22.07 -8.82 -0.61
C SER A 26 -22.86 -10.12 -0.63
N THR A 27 -23.00 -10.70 -1.83
CA THR A 27 -23.60 -12.03 -2.02
C THR A 27 -22.76 -13.18 -1.44
N ALA A 28 -21.48 -12.91 -1.14
CA ALA A 28 -20.54 -13.88 -0.56
C ALA A 28 -20.54 -13.86 0.98
N TYR A 29 -21.20 -12.90 1.61
CA TYR A 29 -21.21 -12.80 3.06
C TYR A 29 -21.97 -13.96 3.71
N SER A 30 -21.23 -14.77 4.47
CA SER A 30 -21.74 -15.94 5.20
C SER A 30 -21.39 -15.90 6.69
N GLY A 31 -21.03 -14.71 7.19
CA GLY A 31 -20.61 -14.49 8.56
C GLY A 31 -21.77 -14.41 9.57
N PRO A 32 -21.48 -13.93 10.79
CA PRO A 32 -22.49 -13.66 11.81
C PRO A 32 -23.57 -12.66 11.33
N PRO A 33 -24.65 -12.44 12.09
CA PRO A 33 -25.61 -11.39 11.77
C PRO A 33 -24.93 -10.03 11.59
N ILE A 34 -25.26 -9.29 10.54
CA ILE A 34 -24.66 -7.98 10.24
C ILE A 34 -24.81 -7.01 11.42
N SER A 35 -25.97 -7.03 12.11
CA SER A 35 -26.19 -6.22 13.31
C SER A 35 -25.16 -6.50 14.40
N PHE A 36 -24.84 -7.78 14.64
CA PHE A 36 -23.85 -8.18 15.62
C PHE A 36 -22.45 -7.69 15.25
N VAL A 37 -22.07 -7.77 13.97
CA VAL A 37 -20.77 -7.23 13.50
C VAL A 37 -20.70 -5.72 13.67
N LEU A 38 -21.78 -5.00 13.33
CA LEU A 38 -21.84 -3.54 13.48
C LEU A 38 -21.77 -3.10 14.94
N GLU A 39 -22.47 -3.80 15.85
CA GLU A 39 -22.40 -3.52 17.29
C GLU A 39 -20.98 -3.72 17.83
N LEU A 40 -20.30 -4.81 17.47
CA LEU A 40 -18.92 -5.05 17.87
C LEU A 40 -17.96 -4.00 17.31
N LEU A 41 -18.16 -3.60 16.06
CA LEU A 41 -17.36 -2.55 15.42
C LEU A 41 -17.58 -1.20 16.11
N GLU A 42 -18.83 -0.83 16.38
CA GLU A 42 -19.17 0.40 17.10
C GLU A 42 -18.51 0.44 18.48
N LEU A 43 -18.57 -0.66 19.24
CA LEU A 43 -17.86 -0.76 20.52
C LEU A 43 -16.36 -0.57 20.36
N SER A 44 -15.74 -1.19 19.35
CA SER A 44 -14.30 -1.04 19.08
C SER A 44 -13.91 0.38 18.69
N LEU A 45 -14.79 1.14 18.04
CA LEU A 45 -14.54 2.53 17.63
C LEU A 45 -14.79 3.51 18.78
N THR A 46 -15.85 3.30 19.56
CA THR A 46 -16.34 4.25 20.57
C THR A 46 -15.76 4.05 21.97
N LEU A 47 -15.29 2.84 22.31
CA LEU A 47 -14.69 2.54 23.62
C LEU A 47 -13.15 2.53 23.57
N ASN A 48 -12.60 3.33 22.67
CA ASN A 48 -11.17 3.40 22.43
C ASN A 48 -10.56 4.62 23.13
N TYR A 49 -10.16 4.42 24.39
CA TYR A 49 -9.43 5.40 25.18
C TYR A 49 -7.94 5.06 25.20
N PHE A 50 -7.10 6.08 25.14
CA PHE A 50 -5.66 5.94 25.31
C PHE A 50 -5.13 7.02 26.25
N ARG A 51 -3.98 6.74 26.86
CA ARG A 51 -3.29 7.68 27.72
C ARG A 51 -2.11 8.27 26.98
N PHE A 52 -2.08 9.59 26.84
CA PHE A 52 -0.91 10.31 26.37
C PHE A 52 -0.44 11.21 27.51
N GLU A 53 0.83 11.03 27.90
CA GLU A 53 1.38 11.58 29.13
C GLU A 53 0.52 11.21 30.35
N ASN A 54 -0.07 12.20 31.02
CA ASN A 54 -0.91 12.04 32.20
C ASN A 54 -2.41 12.23 31.90
N ASN A 55 -2.79 12.44 30.64
CA ASN A 55 -4.18 12.70 30.25
C ASN A 55 -4.77 11.49 29.51
N PHE A 56 -6.05 11.23 29.78
CA PHE A 56 -6.84 10.26 29.05
C PHE A 56 -7.58 10.94 27.91
N TYR A 57 -7.50 10.34 26.73
CA TYR A 57 -8.16 10.80 25.52
C TYR A 57 -9.09 9.71 25.03
N LEU A 58 -10.29 10.11 24.61
CA LEU A 58 -11.23 9.24 23.91
C LEU A 58 -11.17 9.55 22.43
N GLN A 59 -11.00 8.53 21.59
CA GLN A 59 -11.05 8.70 20.15
C GLN A 59 -12.51 8.93 19.72
N THR A 60 -12.81 10.13 19.20
CA THR A 60 -14.16 10.53 18.77
C THR A 60 -14.40 10.37 17.27
N SER A 61 -13.32 10.18 16.50
CA SER A 61 -13.34 9.95 15.05
C SER A 61 -12.15 9.07 14.64
N GLY A 62 -12.30 8.40 13.51
CA GLY A 62 -11.31 7.50 12.94
C GLY A 62 -11.34 6.12 13.59
N THR A 63 -10.20 5.46 13.62
CA THR A 63 -10.01 4.16 14.24
C THR A 63 -8.61 4.07 14.85
N ALA A 64 -8.40 3.18 15.83
CA ALA A 64 -7.09 3.00 16.43
C ALA A 64 -6.09 2.46 15.40
N MET A 65 -4.95 3.12 15.28
CA MET A 65 -3.83 2.57 14.51
C MET A 65 -3.37 1.26 15.16
N GLY A 66 -3.24 0.21 14.35
CA GLY A 66 -2.84 -1.13 14.81
C GLY A 66 -3.99 -2.02 15.26
N ALA A 67 -5.23 -1.52 15.31
CA ALA A 67 -6.38 -2.38 15.55
C ALA A 67 -6.62 -3.29 14.33
N ALA A 68 -6.91 -4.57 14.58
CA ALA A 68 -6.95 -5.59 13.53
C ALA A 68 -7.97 -5.31 12.42
N MET A 69 -9.10 -4.67 12.75
CA MET A 69 -10.14 -4.30 11.79
C MET A 69 -9.84 -3.01 11.00
N ALA A 70 -8.83 -2.21 11.40
CA ALA A 70 -8.64 -0.86 10.90
C ALA A 70 -8.44 -0.82 9.37
N PRO A 71 -7.60 -1.71 8.78
CA PRO A 71 -7.39 -1.69 7.33
C PRO A 71 -8.66 -2.00 6.54
N ALA A 72 -9.43 -3.01 6.98
CA ALA A 72 -10.69 -3.38 6.32
C ALA A 72 -11.73 -2.26 6.46
N TYR A 73 -11.82 -1.67 7.65
CA TYR A 73 -12.71 -0.54 7.93
C TYR A 73 -12.42 0.66 7.02
N ALA A 74 -11.16 1.07 6.94
CA ALA A 74 -10.74 2.20 6.11
C ALA A 74 -10.94 1.92 4.60
N ASN A 75 -10.64 0.70 4.15
CA ASN A 75 -10.81 0.34 2.74
C ASN A 75 -12.27 0.36 2.31
N LEU A 76 -13.19 -0.15 3.13
CA LEU A 76 -14.62 -0.17 2.82
C LEU A 76 -15.24 1.22 2.87
N PHE A 77 -14.82 2.07 3.83
CA PHE A 77 -15.21 3.48 3.84
C PHE A 77 -14.73 4.20 2.57
N MET A 78 -13.45 4.05 2.20
CA MET A 78 -12.90 4.68 1.00
C MET A 78 -13.53 4.13 -0.27
N HIS A 79 -13.85 2.84 -0.33
CA HIS A 79 -14.56 2.25 -1.45
C HIS A 79 -15.92 2.93 -1.66
N GLN A 80 -16.71 3.09 -0.60
CA GLN A 80 -17.98 3.81 -0.70
C GLN A 80 -17.76 5.28 -1.13
N TYR A 81 -16.77 5.96 -0.55
CA TYR A 81 -16.43 7.33 -0.93
C TYR A 81 -16.10 7.45 -2.43
N GLU A 82 -15.28 6.54 -2.96
CA GLU A 82 -14.91 6.46 -4.37
C GLU A 82 -16.14 6.26 -5.27
N GLN A 83 -17.03 5.34 -4.90
CA GLN A 83 -18.26 5.07 -5.66
C GLN A 83 -19.24 6.25 -5.64
N CYS A 84 -19.26 7.06 -4.59
CA CYS A 84 -20.16 8.21 -4.49
C CYS A 84 -19.61 9.48 -5.15
N HIS A 85 -18.29 9.72 -5.05
CA HIS A 85 -17.71 11.03 -5.35
C HIS A 85 -16.65 11.03 -6.45
N ILE A 86 -16.05 9.88 -6.79
CA ILE A 86 -14.94 9.82 -7.75
C ILE A 86 -15.35 9.12 -9.03
N ILE A 87 -15.76 7.85 -8.92
CA ILE A 87 -16.03 6.99 -10.08
C ILE A 87 -17.15 7.54 -10.98
N PRO A 88 -18.31 7.98 -10.48
CA PRO A 88 -19.39 8.44 -11.35
C PRO A 88 -19.04 9.67 -12.20
N TRP A 89 -18.09 10.48 -11.74
CA TRP A 89 -17.80 11.79 -12.34
C TRP A 89 -16.52 11.80 -13.18
N PHE A 90 -15.52 10.98 -12.82
CA PHE A 90 -14.17 11.07 -13.41
C PHE A 90 -13.67 9.76 -14.03
N ALA A 91 -14.47 8.68 -14.02
CA ALA A 91 -14.04 7.38 -14.53
C ALA A 91 -13.52 7.42 -15.97
N GLU A 92 -14.09 8.25 -16.84
CA GLU A 92 -13.69 8.35 -18.26
C GLU A 92 -12.28 8.93 -18.44
N ASN A 93 -11.85 9.78 -17.51
CA ASN A 93 -10.53 10.41 -17.52
C ASN A 93 -9.43 9.52 -16.93
N PHE A 94 -9.78 8.45 -16.20
CA PHE A 94 -8.80 7.49 -15.70
C PHE A 94 -8.43 6.48 -16.77
N PHE A 95 -7.15 6.45 -17.16
CA PHE A 95 -6.57 5.30 -17.86
C PHE A 95 -6.29 4.16 -16.88
N LEU A 96 -5.78 4.51 -15.70
CA LEU A 96 -5.56 3.59 -14.59
C LEU A 96 -5.93 4.31 -13.29
N PHE A 97 -6.68 3.64 -12.43
CA PHE A 97 -6.97 4.08 -11.09
C PHE A 97 -6.83 2.88 -10.15
N LYS A 98 -5.89 2.96 -9.21
CA LYS A 98 -5.62 1.90 -8.24
C LYS A 98 -5.28 2.50 -6.89
N ARG A 99 -5.76 1.87 -5.81
CA ARG A 99 -5.56 2.34 -4.44
C ARG A 99 -4.97 1.24 -3.56
N TYR A 100 -3.98 1.61 -2.76
CA TYR A 100 -3.45 0.83 -1.66
C TYR A 100 -3.70 1.58 -0.36
N ILE A 101 -4.76 1.24 0.36
CA ILE A 101 -5.16 1.93 1.60
C ILE A 101 -5.39 3.43 1.33
N ASP A 102 -4.43 4.30 1.64
CA ASP A 102 -4.41 5.75 1.47
C ASP A 102 -3.70 6.21 0.18
N ASP A 103 -2.72 5.44 -0.28
CA ASP A 103 -1.96 5.72 -1.50
C ASP A 103 -2.76 5.38 -2.77
N MET A 104 -2.79 6.30 -3.73
CA MET A 104 -3.53 6.15 -5.00
C MET A 104 -2.62 6.41 -6.22
N LEU A 105 -2.54 5.40 -7.10
CA LEU A 105 -1.87 5.48 -8.40
C LEU A 105 -2.90 5.79 -9.48
N ILE A 106 -2.70 6.92 -10.17
CA ILE A 106 -3.60 7.39 -11.22
C ILE A 106 -2.79 7.66 -12.48
N ILE A 107 -3.19 7.07 -13.61
CA ILE A 107 -2.77 7.51 -14.94
C ILE A 107 -3.95 8.28 -15.53
N TRP A 108 -3.75 9.58 -15.69
CA TRP A 108 -4.76 10.52 -16.14
C TRP A 108 -4.68 10.76 -17.65
N ARG A 109 -5.83 10.76 -18.34
CA ARG A 109 -5.91 11.00 -19.79
C ARG A 109 -6.02 12.46 -20.17
N GLY A 110 -6.57 13.29 -19.28
CA GLY A 110 -6.77 14.70 -19.51
C GLY A 110 -5.50 15.53 -19.33
N SER A 111 -5.67 16.85 -19.36
CA SER A 111 -4.61 17.79 -19.02
C SER A 111 -4.27 17.75 -17.53
N GLN A 112 -3.08 18.26 -17.19
CA GLN A 112 -2.67 18.42 -15.80
C GLN A 112 -3.63 19.35 -15.03
N ASP A 113 -4.14 20.39 -15.67
CA ASP A 113 -5.02 21.38 -15.04
C ASP A 113 -6.38 20.76 -14.69
N GLU A 114 -6.96 19.95 -15.58
CA GLU A 114 -8.19 19.19 -15.31
C GLU A 114 -8.03 18.24 -14.11
N PHE A 115 -6.85 17.60 -13.98
CA PHE A 115 -6.58 16.75 -12.81
C PHE A 115 -6.52 17.57 -11.51
N ILE A 116 -5.86 18.73 -11.54
CA ILE A 116 -5.76 19.62 -10.39
C ILE A 116 -7.15 20.13 -9.99
N GLU A 117 -7.98 20.50 -10.96
CA GLU A 117 -9.36 20.91 -10.76
C GLU A 117 -10.19 19.80 -10.09
N MET A 118 -10.12 18.56 -10.60
CA MET A 118 -10.75 17.40 -9.96
C MET A 118 -10.35 17.26 -8.49
N VAL A 119 -9.06 17.36 -8.15
CA VAL A 119 -8.63 17.24 -6.75
C VAL A 119 -9.15 18.42 -5.91
N ASN A 120 -9.18 19.63 -6.45
CA ASN A 120 -9.73 20.80 -5.77
C ASN A 120 -11.24 20.65 -5.50
N GLU A 121 -12.00 20.14 -6.47
CA GLU A 121 -13.43 19.82 -6.32
C GLU A 121 -13.65 18.81 -5.21
N LEU A 122 -12.89 17.70 -5.22
CA LEU A 122 -12.97 16.67 -4.17
C LEU A 122 -12.64 17.22 -2.77
N ASN A 123 -11.65 18.11 -2.68
CA ASN A 123 -11.26 18.75 -1.42
C ASN A 123 -12.25 19.82 -0.94
N ALA A 124 -13.07 20.36 -1.84
CA ALA A 124 -14.11 21.35 -1.52
C ALA A 124 -15.44 20.71 -1.07
N LEU A 125 -15.61 19.39 -1.23
CA LEU A 125 -16.78 18.67 -0.74
C LEU A 125 -16.92 18.79 0.79
N ASP A 126 -18.17 18.80 1.25
CA ASP A 126 -18.51 18.69 2.68
C ASP A 126 -18.31 17.25 3.17
N SER A 127 -17.04 16.87 3.22
CA SER A 127 -16.52 15.56 3.59
C SER A 127 -15.28 15.78 4.48
N PRO A 128 -14.91 14.84 5.36
CA PRO A 128 -13.64 14.90 6.08
C PRO A 128 -12.44 14.46 5.22
N VAL A 129 -12.67 13.80 4.08
CA VAL A 129 -11.61 13.24 3.23
C VAL A 129 -10.89 14.36 2.48
N ARG A 130 -9.57 14.42 2.62
CA ARG A 130 -8.72 15.36 1.89
C ARG A 130 -7.63 14.61 1.15
N PHE A 131 -7.29 15.12 -0.04
CA PHE A 131 -6.30 14.54 -0.92
C PHE A 131 -5.10 15.46 -1.10
N THR A 132 -3.92 14.86 -1.13
CA THR A 132 -2.70 15.47 -1.65
C THR A 132 -2.27 14.75 -2.92
N TYR A 133 -1.44 15.39 -3.73
CA TYR A 133 -0.98 14.79 -4.97
C TYR A 133 0.46 15.18 -5.30
N THR A 134 1.06 14.37 -6.16
CA THR A 134 2.32 14.66 -6.84
C THR A 134 2.12 14.24 -8.29
N ILE A 135 2.45 15.14 -9.22
CA ILE A 135 2.26 14.92 -10.65
C ILE A 135 3.62 14.91 -11.30
N HIS A 136 3.86 13.90 -12.12
CA HIS A 136 5.03 13.83 -12.96
C HIS A 136 4.63 13.22 -14.31
N PRO A 137 5.17 13.74 -15.43
CA PRO A 137 4.73 13.35 -16.77
C PRO A 137 5.17 11.94 -17.16
N ASN A 138 6.35 11.51 -16.72
CA ASN A 138 6.96 10.25 -17.16
C ASN A 138 7.42 9.35 -16.02
N THR A 139 7.49 9.84 -14.78
CA THR A 139 8.06 9.07 -13.67
C THR A 139 7.27 9.28 -12.40
N ILE A 140 6.74 8.24 -11.78
CA ILE A 140 6.02 8.37 -10.51
C ILE A 140 6.47 7.30 -9.52
N GLN A 141 6.61 7.69 -8.26
CA GLN A 141 6.92 6.78 -7.16
C GLN A 141 5.60 6.32 -6.55
N PHE A 142 5.46 5.01 -6.38
CA PHE A 142 4.29 4.40 -5.73
C PHE A 142 4.76 3.24 -4.87
N LEU A 143 4.50 3.31 -3.56
CA LEU A 143 5.01 2.36 -2.57
C LEU A 143 6.55 2.20 -2.69
N ASP A 144 6.99 0.98 -3.00
CA ASP A 144 8.38 0.55 -3.08
C ASP A 144 8.92 0.54 -4.53
N ILE A 145 8.18 1.10 -5.50
CA ILE A 145 8.56 1.11 -6.91
C ILE A 145 8.55 2.52 -7.50
N GLU A 146 9.44 2.74 -8.46
CA GLU A 146 9.41 3.90 -9.35
C GLU A 146 8.98 3.41 -10.72
N LEU A 147 7.87 3.95 -11.20
CA LEU A 147 7.29 3.67 -12.51
C LEU A 147 7.78 4.72 -13.49
N ARG A 148 8.28 4.29 -14.65
CA ARG A 148 8.78 5.16 -15.73
C ARG A 148 8.07 4.82 -17.02
N LEU A 149 7.50 5.82 -17.69
CA LEU A 149 6.88 5.70 -18.99
C LEU A 149 7.85 6.20 -20.06
N HIS A 150 8.36 5.28 -20.87
CA HIS A 150 9.28 5.56 -21.97
C HIS A 150 8.83 4.85 -23.24
N ASN A 151 8.69 5.57 -24.36
CA ASN A 151 8.24 5.02 -25.65
C ASN A 151 6.95 4.17 -25.57
N ASN A 152 5.96 4.62 -24.78
CA ASN A 152 4.73 3.87 -24.49
C ASN A 152 4.93 2.50 -23.82
N GLN A 153 6.11 2.26 -23.25
CA GLN A 153 6.40 1.10 -22.40
C GLN A 153 6.56 1.56 -20.96
N LEU A 154 6.01 0.76 -20.04
CA LEU A 154 6.09 1.00 -18.61
C LEU A 154 7.26 0.20 -18.05
N ASP A 155 8.31 0.91 -17.68
CA ASP A 155 9.42 0.37 -16.92
C ASP A 155 9.19 0.59 -15.42
N PHE A 156 9.74 -0.29 -14.60
CA PHE A 156 9.68 -0.14 -13.16
C PHE A 156 10.98 -0.59 -12.52
N THR A 157 11.36 0.09 -11.45
CA THR A 157 12.53 -0.24 -10.66
C THR A 157 12.23 -0.10 -9.19
N LEU A 158 12.98 -0.81 -8.34
CA LEU A 158 12.84 -0.68 -6.91
C LEU A 158 13.18 0.75 -6.51
N PHE A 159 12.24 1.42 -5.84
CA PHE A 159 12.47 2.74 -5.30
C PHE A 159 12.86 2.66 -3.83
N ARG A 160 13.76 3.55 -3.44
CA ARG A 160 14.16 3.73 -2.05
C ARG A 160 14.20 5.22 -1.75
N LYS A 161 13.50 5.63 -0.70
CA LYS A 161 13.50 7.03 -0.24
C LYS A 161 14.95 7.43 0.12
N PRO A 162 15.40 8.64 -0.25
CA PRO A 162 16.74 9.13 0.13
C PRO A 162 16.99 9.16 1.65
N THR A 163 15.92 9.22 2.44
CA THR A 163 15.93 9.19 3.90
C THR A 163 15.97 7.78 4.49
N ASP A 164 15.88 6.72 3.68
CA ASP A 164 15.93 5.35 4.14
C ASP A 164 17.30 5.03 4.74
N LYS A 165 17.30 4.73 6.04
CA LYS A 165 18.48 4.24 6.74
C LYS A 165 18.58 2.74 6.54
N ASN A 166 19.78 2.18 6.67
CA ASN A 166 19.96 0.73 6.65
C ASN A 166 19.37 0.05 7.91
N THR A 167 18.04 -0.05 7.96
CA THR A 167 17.23 -0.58 9.07
C THR A 167 17.10 -2.10 9.03
N LEU A 168 17.83 -2.77 8.13
CA LEU A 168 17.90 -4.22 8.08
C LEU A 168 18.32 -4.77 9.46
N LEU A 169 17.82 -5.94 9.81
CA LEU A 169 18.14 -6.58 11.07
C LEU A 169 19.66 -6.81 11.20
N HIS A 170 20.26 -6.63 12.38
CA HIS A 170 21.68 -6.95 12.56
C HIS A 170 21.89 -8.46 12.71
N TYR A 171 22.95 -9.03 12.14
CA TYR A 171 23.21 -10.47 12.20
C TYR A 171 23.37 -10.99 13.64
N ASP A 172 24.05 -10.23 14.49
CA ASP A 172 24.28 -10.58 15.90
C ASP A 172 23.08 -10.28 16.81
N SER A 173 21.96 -9.81 16.27
CA SER A 173 20.77 -9.57 17.08
C SER A 173 20.18 -10.88 17.63
N CYS A 174 19.48 -10.77 18.77
CA CYS A 174 18.81 -11.87 19.46
C CYS A 174 17.49 -12.32 18.78
N HIS A 175 17.49 -12.36 17.45
CA HIS A 175 16.37 -12.88 16.66
C HIS A 175 16.58 -14.34 16.27
N PRO A 176 15.50 -15.09 16.02
CA PRO A 176 15.61 -16.48 15.58
C PRO A 176 16.52 -16.64 14.35
N PRO A 177 17.39 -17.67 14.31
CA PRO A 177 18.27 -17.91 13.17
C PRO A 177 17.53 -18.07 11.84
N SER A 178 16.31 -18.63 11.86
CA SER A 178 15.46 -18.76 10.68
C SER A 178 15.12 -17.40 10.05
N MET A 179 14.75 -16.41 10.87
CA MET A 179 14.45 -15.05 10.43
C MET A 179 15.68 -14.37 9.80
N LYS A 180 16.85 -14.53 10.44
CA LYS A 180 18.11 -13.99 9.91
C LYS A 180 18.47 -14.62 8.56
N LYS A 181 18.24 -15.93 8.37
CA LYS A 181 18.47 -16.60 7.08
C LYS A 181 17.45 -16.21 6.01
N SER A 182 16.18 -16.03 6.39
CA SER A 182 15.12 -15.71 5.43
C SER A 182 15.14 -14.27 4.94
N LEU A 183 15.65 -13.33 5.75
CA LEU A 183 15.63 -11.90 5.42
C LEU A 183 16.42 -11.56 4.15
N PRO A 184 17.67 -12.02 3.95
CA PRO A 184 18.38 -11.78 2.69
C PRO A 184 17.66 -12.40 1.48
N ILE A 185 17.09 -13.60 1.64
CA ILE A 185 16.34 -14.26 0.56
C ILE A 185 15.15 -13.39 0.13
N SER A 186 14.36 -12.90 1.09
CA SER A 186 13.17 -12.11 0.78
C SER A 186 13.52 -10.76 0.14
N GLN A 187 14.60 -10.11 0.59
CA GLN A 187 15.07 -8.84 0.02
C GLN A 187 15.64 -9.02 -1.39
N PHE A 188 16.46 -10.05 -1.64
CA PHE A 188 16.95 -10.33 -3.00
C PHE A 188 15.80 -10.71 -3.94
N CYS A 189 14.85 -11.53 -3.50
CA CYS A 189 13.63 -11.79 -4.28
C CYS A 189 12.84 -10.51 -4.55
N ARG A 190 12.80 -9.55 -3.62
CA ARG A 190 12.14 -8.25 -3.83
C ARG A 190 12.86 -7.42 -4.89
N VAL A 191 14.19 -7.33 -4.85
CA VAL A 191 14.98 -6.63 -5.90
C VAL A 191 14.70 -7.25 -7.27
N LEU A 192 14.81 -8.57 -7.39
CA LEU A 192 14.61 -9.26 -8.65
C LEU A 192 13.18 -9.15 -9.20
N ARG A 193 12.16 -9.09 -8.33
CA ARG A 193 10.75 -8.96 -8.74
C ARG A 193 10.39 -7.54 -9.15
N ASN A 194 10.94 -6.55 -8.47
CA ASN A 194 10.52 -5.15 -8.61
C ASN A 194 11.39 -4.38 -9.62
N ASN A 195 11.98 -5.07 -10.60
CA ASN A 195 12.71 -4.46 -11.70
C ASN A 195 12.26 -5.03 -13.04
N SER A 196 12.00 -4.16 -14.01
CA SER A 196 11.78 -4.55 -15.41
C SER A 196 13.11 -4.78 -16.15
N ASP A 197 14.14 -4.01 -15.82
CA ASP A 197 15.47 -4.14 -16.42
C ASP A 197 16.40 -5.03 -15.58
N ILE A 198 17.02 -6.01 -16.26
CA ILE A 198 17.95 -6.97 -15.68
C ILE A 198 19.23 -6.26 -15.22
N CYS A 199 19.74 -5.29 -15.99
CA CYS A 199 20.96 -4.57 -15.63
C CYS A 199 20.74 -3.74 -14.36
N ALA A 200 19.64 -3.00 -14.28
CA ALA A 200 19.24 -2.27 -13.06
C ALA A 200 19.05 -3.21 -11.86
N ALA A 201 18.43 -4.38 -12.06
CA ALA A 201 18.25 -5.36 -11.00
C ALA A 201 19.59 -5.85 -10.43
N GLU A 202 20.57 -6.14 -11.29
CA GLU A 202 21.90 -6.59 -10.85
C GLU A 202 22.64 -5.51 -10.07
N CYS A 203 22.62 -4.25 -10.52
CA CYS A 203 23.19 -3.13 -9.76
C CYS A 203 22.55 -3.01 -8.36
N GLN A 204 21.22 -3.12 -8.27
CA GLN A 204 20.51 -3.04 -6.99
C GLN A 204 20.73 -4.26 -6.10
N LEU A 205 21.03 -5.43 -6.67
CA LEU A 205 21.44 -6.61 -5.89
C LEU A 205 22.80 -6.37 -5.22
N GLU A 206 23.74 -5.74 -5.92
CA GLU A 206 25.04 -5.36 -5.34
C GLU A 206 24.87 -4.34 -4.21
N GLU A 207 24.01 -3.33 -4.39
CA GLU A 207 23.69 -2.39 -3.31
C GLU A 207 23.05 -3.08 -2.10
N MET A 208 22.09 -3.97 -2.33
CA MET A 208 21.44 -4.74 -1.27
C MET A 208 22.44 -5.66 -0.55
N TRP A 209 23.35 -6.27 -1.30
CA TRP A 209 24.44 -7.07 -0.76
C TRP A 209 25.30 -6.26 0.21
N LEU A 210 25.78 -5.09 -0.23
CA LEU A 210 26.59 -4.19 0.61
C LEU A 210 25.84 -3.78 1.88
N ARG A 211 24.53 -3.49 1.78
CA ARG A 211 23.71 -3.20 2.96
C ARG A 211 23.65 -4.36 3.95
N PHE A 212 23.57 -5.61 3.49
CA PHE A 212 23.64 -6.75 4.41
C PHE A 212 25.04 -6.91 5.03
N LYS A 213 26.09 -6.63 4.26
CA LYS A 213 27.48 -6.65 4.77
C LYS A 213 27.68 -5.64 5.90
N GLU A 214 27.17 -4.42 5.76
CA GLU A 214 27.18 -3.40 6.81
C GLU A 214 26.46 -3.84 8.10
N ARG A 215 25.55 -4.82 8.00
CA ARG A 215 24.78 -5.37 9.13
C ARG A 215 25.35 -6.67 9.68
N GLY A 216 26.58 -7.02 9.28
CA GLY A 216 27.33 -8.15 9.82
C GLY A 216 26.99 -9.51 9.21
N TYR A 217 26.27 -9.55 8.07
CA TYR A 217 25.92 -10.84 7.47
C TYR A 217 27.13 -11.54 6.82
N PRO A 218 27.34 -12.85 7.07
CA PRO A 218 28.43 -13.60 6.45
C PRO A 218 28.24 -13.78 4.94
N ASP A 219 29.33 -13.69 4.17
CA ASP A 219 29.28 -13.80 2.69
C ASP A 219 28.64 -15.11 2.24
N ARG A 220 29.00 -16.24 2.85
CA ARG A 220 28.44 -17.56 2.52
C ARG A 220 26.92 -17.59 2.60
N LEU A 221 26.35 -16.93 3.62
CA LEU A 221 24.91 -16.87 3.80
C LEU A 221 24.26 -16.01 2.71
N LEU A 222 24.88 -14.88 2.37
CA LEU A 222 24.38 -14.01 1.31
C LEU A 222 24.47 -14.68 -0.07
N GLN A 223 25.54 -15.44 -0.35
CA GLN A 223 25.68 -16.22 -1.60
C GLN A 223 24.57 -17.26 -1.72
N GLU A 224 24.32 -18.02 -0.66
CA GLU A 224 23.25 -19.02 -0.60
C GLU A 224 21.87 -18.35 -0.74
N ALA A 225 21.66 -17.21 -0.10
CA ALA A 225 20.41 -16.48 -0.20
C ALA A 225 20.14 -15.96 -1.61
N LEU A 226 21.17 -15.43 -2.29
CA LEU A 226 21.07 -14.93 -3.65
C LEU A 226 20.80 -16.06 -4.66
N SER A 227 21.43 -17.22 -4.51
CA SER A 227 21.18 -18.37 -5.38
C SER A 227 19.75 -18.88 -5.23
N ILE A 228 19.26 -19.01 -3.99
CA ILE A 228 17.86 -19.36 -3.71
C ILE A 228 16.91 -18.33 -4.31
N ALA A 229 17.22 -17.03 -4.17
CA ALA A 229 16.38 -15.98 -4.72
C ALA A 229 16.27 -16.06 -6.24
N ARG A 230 17.39 -16.22 -6.95
CA ARG A 230 17.41 -16.39 -8.41
C ARG A 230 16.63 -17.62 -8.86
N GLN A 231 16.79 -18.75 -8.15
CA GLN A 231 16.04 -19.97 -8.45
C GLN A 231 14.53 -19.76 -8.30
N ARG A 232 14.07 -19.16 -7.19
CA ARG A 232 12.64 -18.89 -6.97
C ARG A 232 12.03 -18.02 -8.04
N ILE A 233 12.77 -17.02 -8.52
CA ILE A 233 12.30 -16.15 -9.59
C ILE A 233 12.25 -16.91 -10.91
N ALA A 234 13.28 -17.68 -11.26
CA ALA A 234 13.28 -18.53 -12.45
C ALA A 234 12.13 -19.54 -12.46
N ASP A 235 11.82 -20.17 -11.32
CA ASP A 235 10.70 -21.10 -11.19
C ASP A 235 9.33 -20.39 -11.32
N SER A 236 9.29 -19.08 -11.04
CA SER A 236 8.10 -18.24 -11.22
C SER A 236 7.95 -17.68 -12.65
N VAL A 237 8.94 -17.86 -13.54
CA VAL A 237 8.94 -17.33 -14.92
C VAL A 237 7.87 -17.97 -15.83
N THR A 238 7.19 -19.04 -15.40
CA THR A 238 5.94 -19.47 -16.08
C THR A 238 4.80 -18.45 -15.91
N THR A 239 5.01 -17.37 -15.15
CA THR A 239 4.01 -16.33 -14.84
C THR A 239 4.54 -14.92 -15.18
N GLN A 240 5.40 -14.78 -16.20
CA GLN A 240 6.00 -13.48 -16.57
C GLN A 240 5.07 -12.53 -17.36
N ILE A 241 3.85 -12.97 -17.70
CA ILE A 241 2.78 -12.13 -18.29
C ILE A 241 1.92 -11.46 -17.19
N CYS A 242 2.11 -11.83 -15.92
CA CYS A 242 1.15 -11.52 -14.87
C CYS A 242 1.54 -10.34 -13.97
N PHE A 243 2.57 -9.54 -14.24
CA PHE A 243 3.08 -8.57 -13.25
C PHE A 243 2.43 -7.18 -13.29
N ILE A 244 1.92 -6.75 -14.45
CA ILE A 244 0.92 -5.66 -14.48
C ILE A 244 -0.30 -6.09 -13.66
N TYR A 245 -0.69 -7.37 -13.76
CA TYR A 245 -1.79 -7.93 -12.97
C TYR A 245 -1.43 -8.02 -11.48
N LEU A 246 -0.37 -8.70 -11.03
CA LEU A 246 -0.12 -8.90 -9.60
C LEU A 246 0.13 -7.64 -8.77
N VAL A 247 0.93 -6.67 -9.26
CA VAL A 247 1.14 -5.42 -8.50
C VAL A 247 -0.12 -4.54 -8.51
N LEU A 248 -0.96 -4.63 -9.55
CA LEU A 248 -2.24 -3.91 -9.63
C LEU A 248 -3.46 -4.71 -9.13
N ASP A 249 -3.34 -6.02 -8.89
CA ASP A 249 -4.37 -6.93 -8.38
C ASP A 249 -4.31 -6.99 -6.85
N PHE A 250 -3.11 -6.80 -6.26
CA PHE A 250 -3.00 -6.43 -4.83
C PHE A 250 -3.65 -5.07 -4.52
N LEU A 251 -3.95 -4.26 -5.55
CA LEU A 251 -4.69 -2.99 -5.44
C LEU A 251 -6.20 -3.14 -5.69
N THR A 252 -6.68 -4.38 -5.81
CA THR A 252 -8.10 -4.73 -5.72
C THR A 252 -8.28 -5.67 -4.55
N VAL A 253 -8.13 -5.15 -3.34
CA VAL A 253 -8.84 -5.73 -2.20
C VAL A 253 -10.25 -5.13 -2.26
N THR A 254 -11.13 -5.80 -3.02
CA THR A 254 -12.58 -5.65 -2.86
C THR A 254 -12.98 -5.98 -1.43
#